data_AF-A0A853AZ93-F1
#
_entry.id   AF-A0A853AZ93-F1
#
_cell.length_a   1.000
_cell.length_b   1.000
_cell.length_c   1.000
_cell.angle_alpha   90.00
_cell.angle_beta   90.00
_cell.angle_gamma   90.00
#
_symmetry.space_group_name_H-M   'P 1'
#
loop_
_entity.id
_entity.type
_entity.pdbx_description
1 polymer ?
#
loop_
_entity_poly.entity_id
_entity_poly.type
_entity_poly.pdbx_seq_one_letter_code
_entity_poly.pdbx_strand_id
1 'polypeptide(L)'
;MSQPGVLLDRDGTIIVDSGYVGSVDRVEFIDGSIEAIAALNRAGIPVAVVTNQAGVARGYYGIADVEQVHKHMIAEMARHGAHVDLWLFCPYHPDGIVQAFARRSADRKPGPGMALAAAEALDLDLAKSWVVGDSPSDVGLARAVGAKPLHVGPAGSAVDNVDTFADLAAAVRFILGDGELAMVTRDERPVKFPAARFHRADSYGGAYVNELARAFATVDLEQVSRAAKILNDAHDRDAAIFACGNGGSASIANHLQCDHLKGVRNGTGVTARVLSLSTNVELFSAIANDLGYEHVFSYQLQSQARPGDVLITISSSGRSPNIVRAIDWAVANGMHTISLTGFAGGAARRRAHVCLHVDSTNYGIVEDAHQACMHLLAQYVRQSRMTPDAVASQTF
;
A
#
# COMPACT_ATOMS: atom_id res chain seq x y z
N MET A 1 -11.54 -7.99 -32.09
CA MET A 1 -11.87 -6.65 -31.53
C MET A 1 -10.55 -6.12 -31.02
N SER A 2 -10.14 -4.93 -31.44
CA SER A 2 -8.89 -4.34 -31.00
C SER A 2 -8.86 -4.20 -29.47
N GLN A 3 -7.71 -4.49 -28.88
CA GLN A 3 -7.51 -4.65 -27.43
C GLN A 3 -6.81 -3.42 -26.82
N PRO A 4 -7.01 -3.09 -25.53
CA PRO A 4 -6.20 -2.06 -24.89
C PRO A 4 -4.74 -2.53 -24.77
N GLY A 5 -3.78 -1.60 -24.83
CA GLY A 5 -2.37 -1.87 -24.61
C GLY A 5 -1.68 -0.78 -23.79
N VAL A 6 -0.42 -1.02 -23.44
CA VAL A 6 0.43 -0.05 -22.73
C VAL A 6 1.65 0.29 -23.56
N LEU A 7 1.82 1.58 -23.83
CA LEU A 7 2.97 2.17 -24.50
C LEU A 7 3.89 2.78 -23.45
N LEU A 8 5.12 2.28 -23.33
CA LEU A 8 6.09 2.71 -22.32
C LEU A 8 7.21 3.53 -22.96
N ASP A 9 7.65 4.61 -22.31
CA ASP A 9 9.01 5.10 -22.55
C ASP A 9 10.06 4.15 -21.95
N ARG A 10 11.29 4.28 -22.44
CA ARG A 10 12.44 3.48 -22.02
C ARG A 10 13.22 4.18 -20.91
N ASP A 11 13.87 5.28 -21.24
CA ASP A 11 14.71 6.07 -20.33
C ASP A 11 13.80 6.86 -19.37
N GLY A 12 14.11 6.90 -18.08
CA GLY A 12 13.31 7.59 -17.05
C GLY A 12 12.06 6.81 -16.59
N THR A 13 11.67 5.76 -17.30
CA THR A 13 10.46 4.98 -17.04
C THR A 13 10.74 3.51 -16.74
N ILE A 14 11.52 2.82 -17.59
CA ILE A 14 11.93 1.41 -17.38
C ILE A 14 13.35 1.37 -16.81
N ILE A 15 14.24 2.21 -17.34
CA ILE A 15 15.64 2.34 -16.89
C ILE A 15 15.91 3.76 -16.43
N VAL A 16 16.90 3.93 -15.57
CA VAL A 16 17.34 5.25 -15.09
C VAL A 16 17.77 6.11 -16.27
N ASP A 17 17.20 7.32 -16.40
CA ASP A 17 17.67 8.29 -17.39
C ASP A 17 19.01 8.89 -16.92
N SER A 18 20.11 8.36 -17.45
CA SER A 18 21.45 8.93 -17.27
C SER A 18 21.85 9.86 -18.44
N GLY A 19 20.87 10.32 -19.23
CA GLY A 19 21.06 10.87 -20.56
C GLY A 19 21.35 9.76 -21.57
N TYR A 20 21.66 10.13 -22.82
CA TYR A 20 21.89 9.25 -23.98
C TYR A 20 22.45 7.83 -23.66
N VAL A 21 21.58 6.88 -23.31
CA VAL A 21 21.95 5.48 -23.02
C VAL A 21 22.07 4.73 -24.34
N GLY A 22 23.30 4.53 -24.78
CA GLY A 22 23.64 3.80 -26.01
C GLY A 22 24.59 2.64 -25.77
N SER A 23 24.77 2.18 -24.53
CA SER A 23 25.65 1.06 -24.22
C SER A 23 25.08 0.26 -23.06
N VAL A 24 25.34 -1.04 -23.06
CA VAL A 24 24.74 -2.00 -22.11
C VAL A 24 25.19 -1.77 -20.67
N ASP A 25 26.40 -1.25 -20.46
CA ASP A 25 26.98 -0.91 -19.16
C ASP A 25 26.28 0.26 -18.48
N ARG A 26 25.48 1.03 -19.22
CA ARG A 26 24.71 2.16 -18.72
C ARG A 26 23.24 1.83 -18.48
N VAL A 27 22.86 0.56 -18.68
CA VAL A 27 21.50 0.08 -18.41
C VAL A 27 21.38 -0.22 -16.92
N GLU A 28 20.61 0.61 -16.23
CA GLU A 28 20.21 0.39 -14.84
C GLU A 28 18.69 0.39 -14.78
N PHE A 29 18.09 -0.76 -14.43
CA PHE A 29 16.64 -0.86 -14.31
C PHE A 29 16.14 -0.08 -13.10
N ILE A 30 15.03 0.64 -13.27
CA ILE A 30 14.33 1.26 -12.16
C ILE A 30 13.69 0.15 -11.33
N ASP A 31 13.80 0.23 -10.00
CA ASP A 31 13.24 -0.74 -9.07
C ASP A 31 11.74 -1.00 -9.35
N GLY A 32 11.37 -2.27 -9.52
CA GLY A 32 9.99 -2.70 -9.78
C GLY A 32 9.53 -2.56 -11.23
N SER A 33 10.32 -1.99 -12.14
CA SER A 33 9.94 -1.79 -13.55
C SER A 33 9.72 -3.11 -14.30
N ILE A 34 10.59 -4.10 -14.09
CA ILE A 34 10.49 -5.41 -14.72
C ILE A 34 9.27 -6.18 -14.19
N GLU A 35 9.05 -6.15 -12.87
CA GLU A 35 7.91 -6.77 -12.22
C GLU A 35 6.58 -6.15 -12.67
N ALA A 36 6.57 -4.84 -12.91
CA ALA A 36 5.42 -4.12 -13.44
C ALA A 36 5.07 -4.57 -14.87
N ILE A 37 6.08 -4.71 -15.75
CA ILE A 37 5.88 -5.26 -17.10
C ILE A 37 5.38 -6.70 -17.02
N ALA A 38 5.97 -7.53 -16.15
CA ALA A 38 5.50 -8.90 -15.93
C ALA A 38 4.04 -8.95 -15.44
N ALA A 39 3.59 -7.98 -14.65
CA ALA A 39 2.20 -7.89 -14.21
C ALA A 39 1.24 -7.59 -15.37
N LEU A 40 1.61 -6.66 -16.26
CA LEU A 40 0.84 -6.41 -17.50
C LEU A 40 0.78 -7.67 -18.38
N ASN A 41 1.91 -8.38 -18.53
CA ASN A 41 1.96 -9.62 -19.29
C ASN A 41 1.03 -10.70 -18.71
N ARG A 42 1.00 -10.86 -17.37
CA ARG A 42 0.10 -11.81 -16.69
C ARG A 42 -1.37 -11.43 -16.87
N ALA A 43 -1.68 -10.14 -16.96
CA ALA A 43 -3.02 -9.64 -17.25
C ALA A 43 -3.42 -9.78 -18.73
N GLY A 44 -2.51 -10.25 -19.59
CA GLY A 44 -2.75 -10.39 -21.03
C GLY A 44 -2.82 -9.03 -21.76
N ILE A 45 -2.25 -7.97 -21.18
CA ILE A 45 -2.22 -6.63 -21.79
C ILE A 45 -0.93 -6.51 -22.60
N PRO A 46 -1.01 -6.25 -23.93
CA PRO A 46 0.19 -6.04 -24.75
C PRO A 46 0.99 -4.81 -24.32
N VAL A 47 2.31 -4.94 -24.34
CA VAL A 47 3.26 -3.91 -23.96
C VAL A 47 4.17 -3.57 -25.14
N ALA A 48 4.21 -2.30 -25.51
CA ALA A 48 5.15 -1.79 -26.50
C ALA A 48 6.04 -0.69 -25.90
N VAL A 49 7.33 -0.71 -26.22
CA VAL A 49 8.26 0.36 -25.87
C VAL A 49 8.37 1.33 -27.04
N VAL A 50 8.16 2.62 -26.79
CA VAL A 50 8.24 3.70 -27.77
C VAL A 50 9.16 4.82 -27.25
N THR A 51 10.38 4.93 -27.80
CA THR A 51 11.41 5.81 -27.22
C THR A 51 12.09 6.76 -28.21
N ASN A 52 12.43 7.96 -27.74
CA ASN A 52 13.18 8.97 -28.50
C ASN A 52 14.69 8.79 -28.34
N GLN A 53 15.39 8.28 -29.36
CA GLN A 53 16.83 7.99 -29.30
C GLN A 53 17.66 9.05 -30.03
N ALA A 54 17.61 10.28 -29.51
CA ALA A 54 18.28 11.44 -30.12
C ALA A 54 19.82 11.33 -30.14
N GLY A 55 20.41 10.43 -29.35
CA GLY A 55 21.86 10.22 -29.35
C GLY A 55 22.40 9.77 -30.71
N VAL A 56 21.58 9.10 -31.52
CA VAL A 56 21.92 8.72 -32.90
C VAL A 56 22.13 9.96 -33.78
N ALA A 57 21.14 10.86 -33.83
CA ALA A 57 21.26 12.10 -34.60
C ALA A 57 22.34 13.05 -34.08
N ARG A 58 22.66 12.97 -32.78
CA ARG A 58 23.70 13.78 -32.13
C ARG A 58 25.11 13.17 -32.24
N GLY A 59 25.24 11.96 -32.79
CA GLY A 59 26.53 11.30 -33.01
C GLY A 59 27.16 10.71 -31.75
N TYR A 60 26.39 10.47 -30.69
CA TYR A 60 26.89 9.84 -29.46
C TYR A 60 27.02 8.31 -29.58
N TYR A 61 26.16 7.69 -30.38
CA TYR A 61 26.16 6.25 -30.69
C TYR A 61 25.38 5.99 -31.99
N GLY A 62 25.48 4.79 -32.53
CA GLY A 62 24.78 4.35 -33.74
C GLY A 62 23.48 3.59 -33.47
N ILE A 63 22.77 3.24 -34.55
CA ILE A 63 21.57 2.40 -34.49
C ILE A 63 21.88 1.01 -33.90
N ALA A 64 22.99 0.41 -34.30
CA ALA A 64 23.39 -0.92 -33.82
C ALA A 64 23.58 -0.94 -32.29
N ASP A 65 24.00 0.18 -31.70
CA ASP A 65 24.19 0.30 -30.26
C ASP A 65 22.85 0.36 -29.53
N VAL A 66 21.86 1.08 -30.08
CA VAL A 66 20.47 1.10 -29.57
C VAL A 66 19.87 -0.32 -29.62
N GLU A 67 20.06 -1.03 -30.73
CA GLU A 67 19.59 -2.41 -30.88
C GLU A 67 20.28 -3.35 -29.89
N GLN A 68 21.57 -3.15 -29.61
CA GLN A 68 22.30 -3.94 -28.62
C GLN A 68 21.77 -3.70 -27.20
N VAL A 69 21.48 -2.45 -26.84
CA VAL A 69 20.83 -2.09 -25.57
C VAL A 69 19.46 -2.76 -25.46
N HIS A 70 18.63 -2.69 -26.50
CA HIS A 70 17.30 -3.34 -26.48
C HIS A 70 17.42 -4.86 -26.34
N LYS A 71 18.35 -5.51 -27.05
CA LYS A 71 18.61 -6.96 -26.91
C LYS A 71 19.02 -7.32 -25.48
N HIS A 72 19.88 -6.51 -24.86
CA HIS A 72 20.29 -6.71 -23.48
C HIS A 72 19.10 -6.58 -22.51
N MET A 73 18.28 -5.54 -22.67
CA MET A 73 17.09 -5.32 -21.84
C MET A 73 16.08 -6.47 -21.99
N ILE A 74 15.81 -6.92 -23.22
CA ILE A 74 14.93 -8.06 -23.49
C ILE A 74 15.44 -9.32 -22.78
N ALA A 75 16.74 -9.60 -22.89
CA ALA A 75 17.34 -10.76 -22.24
C ALA A 75 17.20 -10.69 -20.71
N GLU A 76 17.40 -9.51 -20.11
CA GLU A 76 17.28 -9.34 -18.66
C GLU A 76 15.82 -9.46 -18.20
N MET A 77 14.88 -8.79 -18.87
CA MET A 77 13.44 -8.90 -18.60
C MET A 77 12.95 -10.36 -18.66
N ALA A 78 13.40 -11.12 -19.66
CA ALA A 78 13.02 -12.52 -19.83
C ALA A 78 13.46 -13.41 -18.65
N ARG A 79 14.61 -13.13 -18.02
CA ARG A 79 15.09 -13.87 -16.83
C ARG A 79 14.14 -13.71 -15.63
N HIS A 80 13.37 -12.63 -15.62
CA HIS A 80 12.40 -12.28 -14.57
C HIS A 80 10.95 -12.51 -15.01
N GLY A 81 10.73 -13.22 -16.13
CA GLY A 81 9.39 -13.55 -16.63
C GLY A 81 8.61 -12.38 -17.23
N ALA A 82 9.29 -11.29 -17.58
CA ALA A 82 8.70 -10.14 -18.27
C ALA A 82 9.05 -10.19 -19.77
N HIS A 83 8.16 -9.66 -20.61
CA HIS A 83 8.42 -9.43 -22.02
C HIS A 83 7.73 -8.15 -22.52
N VAL A 84 8.30 -7.59 -23.59
CA VAL A 84 7.74 -6.47 -24.34
C VAL A 84 7.46 -7.00 -25.75
N ASP A 85 6.23 -6.83 -26.21
CA ASP A 85 5.73 -7.38 -27.48
C ASP A 85 6.32 -6.64 -28.70
N LEU A 86 6.62 -5.36 -28.55
CA LEU A 86 7.18 -4.53 -29.62
C LEU A 86 8.12 -3.44 -29.11
N TRP A 87 9.26 -3.28 -29.77
CA TRP A 87 10.22 -2.21 -29.52
C TRP A 87 10.28 -1.27 -30.72
N LEU A 88 10.00 0.01 -30.49
CA LEU A 88 10.09 1.08 -31.48
C LEU A 88 10.93 2.21 -30.91
N PHE A 89 11.78 2.78 -31.77
CA PHE A 89 12.55 3.96 -31.41
C PHE A 89 12.70 4.92 -32.58
N CYS A 90 12.76 6.21 -32.26
CA CYS A 90 13.02 7.26 -33.24
C CYS A 90 14.48 7.76 -33.13
N PRO A 91 15.34 7.50 -34.13
CA PRO A 91 16.73 7.99 -34.14
C PRO A 91 16.86 9.46 -34.59
N TYR A 92 15.78 10.07 -35.10
CA TYR A 92 15.81 11.38 -35.74
C TYR A 92 15.72 12.54 -34.75
N HIS A 93 16.43 13.63 -35.04
CA HIS A 93 16.33 14.90 -34.32
C HIS A 93 16.63 16.07 -35.28
N PRO A 94 15.83 17.16 -35.32
CA PRO A 94 16.05 18.27 -36.25
C PRO A 94 17.41 18.95 -36.07
N ASP A 95 17.86 19.11 -34.82
CA ASP A 95 19.16 19.72 -34.49
C ASP A 95 20.31 18.70 -34.43
N GLY A 96 20.20 17.57 -35.13
CA GLY A 96 21.26 16.55 -35.19
C GLY A 96 22.47 17.00 -36.01
N ILE A 97 23.64 16.46 -35.68
CA ILE A 97 24.88 16.70 -36.45
C ILE A 97 25.14 15.58 -37.48
N VAL A 98 24.55 14.39 -37.27
CA VAL A 98 24.67 13.27 -38.21
C VAL A 98 23.64 13.46 -39.32
N GLN A 99 24.09 13.86 -40.50
CA GLN A 99 23.23 14.31 -41.62
C GLN A 99 22.11 13.30 -41.98
N ALA A 100 22.38 12.00 -41.91
CA ALA A 100 21.38 10.95 -42.20
C ALA A 100 20.18 10.96 -41.22
N PHE A 101 20.35 11.49 -40.01
CA PHE A 101 19.35 11.49 -38.95
C PHE A 101 18.89 12.90 -38.53
N ALA A 102 19.52 13.95 -39.06
CA ALA A 102 19.24 15.36 -38.78
C ALA A 102 17.96 15.85 -39.49
N ARG A 103 16.79 15.35 -39.06
CA ARG A 103 15.50 15.69 -39.65
C ARG A 103 14.36 15.64 -38.63
N ARG A 104 13.24 16.28 -38.96
CA ARG A 104 11.96 16.05 -38.26
C ARG A 104 11.40 14.68 -38.64
N SER A 105 10.76 13.99 -37.69
CA SER A 105 10.06 12.73 -37.92
C SER A 105 8.74 12.74 -37.16
N ALA A 106 7.70 12.15 -37.75
CA ALA A 106 6.42 11.92 -37.08
C ALA A 106 6.53 10.85 -35.98
N ASP A 107 7.56 10.00 -36.04
CA ASP A 107 7.84 8.97 -35.03
C ASP A 107 8.43 9.56 -33.74
N ARG A 108 9.00 10.77 -33.80
CA ARG A 108 9.60 11.40 -32.63
C ARG A 108 8.50 11.91 -31.71
N LYS A 109 8.38 11.37 -30.49
CA LYS A 109 7.46 11.89 -29.46
C LYS A 109 7.71 13.39 -29.26
N PRO A 110 6.66 14.24 -29.20
CA PRO A 110 5.24 13.90 -29.04
C PRO A 110 4.49 13.52 -30.33
N GLY A 111 5.16 13.34 -31.46
CA GLY A 111 4.55 12.87 -32.70
C GLY A 111 4.01 11.43 -32.58
N PRO A 112 2.89 11.10 -33.27
CA PRO A 112 2.13 9.86 -33.04
C PRO A 112 2.70 8.61 -33.72
N GLY A 113 3.72 8.74 -34.58
CA GLY A 113 4.13 7.69 -35.53
C GLY A 113 4.43 6.34 -34.88
N MET A 114 5.22 6.31 -33.79
CA MET A 114 5.52 5.06 -33.09
C MET A 114 4.29 4.44 -32.42
N ALA A 115 3.40 5.23 -31.85
CA ALA A 115 2.18 4.69 -31.23
C ALA A 115 1.21 4.12 -32.28
N LEU A 116 1.09 4.76 -33.44
CA LEU A 116 0.30 4.25 -34.56
C LEU A 116 0.88 2.94 -35.10
N ALA A 117 2.20 2.86 -35.27
CA ALA A 117 2.87 1.63 -35.68
C ALA A 117 2.69 0.50 -34.65
N ALA A 118 2.73 0.81 -33.36
CA ALA A 118 2.45 -0.17 -32.31
C ALA A 118 1.00 -0.66 -32.33
N ALA A 119 0.05 0.26 -32.56
CA ALA A 119 -1.36 -0.10 -32.66
C ALA A 119 -1.66 -1.00 -33.86
N GLU A 120 -1.04 -0.75 -35.01
CA GLU A 120 -1.15 -1.61 -36.18
C GLU A 120 -0.54 -3.00 -35.92
N ALA A 121 0.66 -3.05 -35.35
CA ALA A 121 1.39 -4.30 -35.14
C ALA A 121 0.77 -5.20 -34.05
N LEU A 122 0.15 -4.62 -33.02
CA LEU A 122 -0.39 -5.34 -31.86
C LEU A 122 -1.94 -5.35 -31.77
N ASP A 123 -2.62 -4.84 -32.80
CA ASP A 123 -4.09 -4.68 -32.87
C ASP A 123 -4.66 -3.89 -31.68
N LEU A 124 -4.05 -2.73 -31.37
CA LEU A 124 -4.42 -1.92 -30.20
C LEU A 124 -5.53 -0.91 -30.49
N ASP A 125 -6.44 -0.77 -29.54
CA ASP A 125 -7.36 0.38 -29.44
C ASP A 125 -6.69 1.48 -28.62
N LEU A 126 -6.05 2.44 -29.30
CA LEU A 126 -5.31 3.52 -28.64
C LEU A 126 -6.17 4.38 -27.72
N ALA A 127 -7.47 4.54 -28.01
CA ALA A 127 -8.38 5.32 -27.16
C ALA A 127 -8.67 4.64 -25.80
N LYS A 128 -8.43 3.32 -25.71
CA LYS A 128 -8.51 2.54 -24.48
C LYS A 128 -7.15 2.19 -23.89
N SER A 129 -6.07 2.66 -24.52
CA SER A 129 -4.70 2.35 -24.15
C SER A 129 -4.09 3.42 -23.26
N TRP A 130 -2.95 3.11 -22.66
CA TRP A 130 -2.18 4.03 -21.82
C TRP A 130 -0.82 4.34 -22.45
N VAL A 131 -0.34 5.55 -22.24
CA VAL A 131 1.06 5.91 -22.48
C VAL A 131 1.67 6.30 -21.13
N VAL A 132 2.75 5.64 -20.75
CA VAL A 132 3.46 5.87 -19.48
C VAL A 132 4.85 6.40 -19.77
N GLY A 133 5.20 7.54 -19.20
CA GLY A 133 6.50 8.18 -19.38
C GLY A 133 6.79 9.24 -18.33
N ASP A 134 8.04 9.69 -18.23
CA ASP A 134 8.50 10.73 -17.30
C ASP A 134 8.62 12.12 -17.95
N SER A 135 8.43 12.22 -19.28
CA SER A 135 8.66 13.46 -20.01
C SER A 135 7.36 14.10 -20.54
N PRO A 136 7.35 15.42 -20.76
CA PRO A 136 6.25 16.09 -21.48
C PRO A 136 6.02 15.53 -22.89
N SER A 137 7.03 14.90 -23.50
CA SER A 137 6.90 14.31 -24.82
C SER A 137 6.01 13.06 -24.84
N ASP A 138 5.98 12.30 -23.74
CA ASP A 138 5.13 11.12 -23.55
C ASP A 138 3.66 11.51 -23.37
N VAL A 139 3.43 12.52 -22.53
CA VAL A 139 2.10 13.12 -22.35
C VAL A 139 1.59 13.67 -23.68
N GLY A 140 2.45 14.33 -24.45
CA GLY A 140 2.12 14.83 -25.78
C GLY A 140 1.78 13.70 -26.77
N LEU A 141 2.54 12.60 -26.76
CA LEU A 141 2.24 11.40 -27.55
C LEU A 141 0.85 10.85 -27.21
N ALA A 142 0.56 10.65 -25.91
CA ALA A 142 -0.72 10.11 -25.44
C ALA A 142 -1.90 10.92 -25.98
N ARG A 143 -1.82 12.25 -25.82
CA ARG A 143 -2.83 13.20 -26.28
C ARG A 143 -3.00 13.17 -27.80
N ALA A 144 -1.91 13.03 -28.55
CA ALA A 144 -1.94 13.00 -30.02
C ALA A 144 -2.68 11.76 -30.57
N VAL A 145 -2.70 10.65 -29.84
CA VAL A 145 -3.36 9.40 -30.25
C VAL A 145 -4.65 9.08 -29.49
N GLY A 146 -5.05 9.95 -28.55
CA GLY A 146 -6.25 9.76 -27.72
C GLY A 146 -6.09 8.72 -26.60
N ALA A 147 -4.87 8.28 -26.30
CA ALA A 147 -4.57 7.39 -25.18
C ALA A 147 -4.56 8.15 -23.85
N LYS A 148 -4.73 7.42 -22.73
CA LYS A 148 -4.64 7.99 -21.39
C LYS A 148 -3.17 8.25 -21.02
N PRO A 149 -2.75 9.51 -20.75
CA PRO A 149 -1.40 9.80 -20.27
C PRO A 149 -1.28 9.44 -18.79
N LEU A 150 -0.21 8.73 -18.42
CA LEU A 150 0.22 8.55 -17.03
C LEU A 150 1.67 9.03 -16.91
N HIS A 151 1.93 9.90 -15.94
CA HIS A 151 3.27 10.43 -15.68
C HIS A 151 3.95 9.63 -14.57
N VAL A 152 5.24 9.32 -14.70
CA VAL A 152 6.05 8.70 -13.64
C VAL A 152 7.23 9.59 -13.25
N GLY A 153 7.52 9.72 -11.95
CA GLY A 153 8.65 10.52 -11.49
C GLY A 153 8.62 10.83 -9.99
N PRO A 154 9.71 11.43 -9.45
CA PRO A 154 9.85 11.71 -8.03
C PRO A 154 8.80 12.72 -7.52
N ALA A 155 8.55 12.72 -6.22
CA ALA A 155 7.62 13.66 -5.59
C ALA A 155 7.98 15.12 -5.94
N GLY A 156 7.07 15.82 -6.62
CA GLY A 156 7.28 17.20 -7.11
C GLY A 156 7.38 17.33 -8.63
N SER A 157 7.48 16.22 -9.38
CA SER A 157 7.42 16.21 -10.86
C SER A 157 6.00 16.14 -11.41
N ALA A 158 5.00 16.64 -10.67
CA ALA A 158 3.60 16.56 -11.10
C ALA A 158 3.37 17.35 -12.38
N VAL A 159 2.67 16.75 -13.34
CA VAL A 159 2.26 17.41 -14.58
C VAL A 159 0.80 17.80 -14.47
N ASP A 160 0.49 19.06 -14.78
CA ASP A 160 -0.88 19.57 -14.71
C ASP A 160 -1.86 18.73 -15.55
N ASN A 161 -2.96 18.32 -14.91
CA ASN A 161 -4.03 17.52 -15.50
C ASN A 161 -3.58 16.14 -16.04
N VAL A 162 -2.60 15.51 -15.41
CA VAL A 162 -2.15 14.13 -15.70
C VAL A 162 -1.95 13.38 -14.39
N ASP A 163 -2.49 12.16 -14.32
CA ASP A 163 -2.27 11.26 -13.18
C ASP A 163 -0.76 10.97 -13.06
N THR A 164 -0.17 11.35 -11.93
CA THR A 164 1.28 11.22 -11.67
C THR A 164 1.55 10.18 -10.59
N PHE A 165 2.47 9.26 -10.88
CA PHE A 165 2.88 8.16 -10.02
C PHE A 165 4.36 8.25 -9.69
N ALA A 166 4.77 7.63 -8.58
CA ALA A 166 6.18 7.63 -8.15
C ALA A 166 7.09 6.87 -9.13
N ASP A 167 6.57 5.78 -9.73
CA ASP A 167 7.30 4.86 -10.60
C ASP A 167 6.33 4.09 -11.53
N LEU A 168 6.90 3.29 -12.44
CA LEU A 168 6.14 2.45 -13.36
C LEU A 168 5.27 1.42 -12.61
N ALA A 169 5.74 0.87 -11.49
CA ALA A 169 4.99 -0.12 -10.73
C ALA A 169 3.68 0.46 -10.17
N ALA A 170 3.71 1.70 -9.68
CA ALA A 170 2.54 2.43 -9.23
C ALA A 170 1.56 2.73 -10.37
N ALA A 171 2.07 3.15 -11.54
CA ALA A 171 1.23 3.36 -12.72
C ALA A 171 0.57 2.06 -13.21
N VAL A 172 1.28 0.92 -13.19
CA VAL A 172 0.72 -0.38 -13.57
C VAL A 172 -0.34 -0.87 -12.60
N ARG A 173 -0.17 -0.69 -11.29
CA ARG A 173 -1.23 -0.99 -10.31
C ARG A 173 -2.52 -0.22 -10.62
N PHE A 174 -2.37 1.06 -10.99
CA PHE A 174 -3.51 1.87 -11.42
C PHE A 174 -4.17 1.33 -12.70
N ILE A 175 -3.38 0.96 -13.71
CA ILE A 175 -3.88 0.37 -14.98
C ILE A 175 -4.66 -0.92 -14.72
N LEU A 176 -4.16 -1.79 -13.84
CA LEU A 176 -4.78 -3.09 -13.54
C LEU A 176 -6.02 -2.98 -12.64
N GLY A 177 -6.40 -1.76 -12.22
CA GLY A 177 -7.59 -1.53 -11.40
C GLY A 177 -7.36 -1.74 -9.90
N ASP A 178 -6.11 -1.83 -9.43
CA ASP A 178 -5.80 -1.83 -7.99
C ASP A 178 -6.00 -0.45 -7.34
N GLY A 179 -6.36 0.57 -8.15
CA GLY A 179 -6.61 1.96 -7.75
C GLY A 179 -7.98 2.27 -7.15
N GLU A 180 -8.94 1.35 -7.22
CA GLU A 180 -10.18 1.40 -6.43
C GLU A 180 -10.21 0.18 -5.50
N LEU A 181 -9.63 0.31 -4.30
CA LEU A 181 -9.79 -0.65 -3.20
C LEU A 181 -9.69 -2.12 -3.66
N ALA A 182 -8.60 -2.50 -4.34
CA ALA A 182 -8.30 -3.92 -4.47
C ALA A 182 -7.94 -4.44 -3.09
N MET A 183 -8.92 -5.13 -2.49
CA MET A 183 -8.71 -6.16 -1.49
C MET A 183 -7.41 -6.88 -1.83
N VAL A 184 -6.41 -6.72 -0.97
CA VAL A 184 -5.22 -7.58 -0.97
C VAL A 184 -5.73 -9.00 -1.09
N THR A 185 -5.34 -9.68 -2.17
CA THR A 185 -5.61 -11.09 -2.35
C THR A 185 -5.18 -11.79 -1.07
N ARG A 186 -6.15 -12.36 -0.35
CA ARG A 186 -5.97 -13.03 0.96
C ARG A 186 -5.05 -14.26 0.91
N ASP A 187 -4.34 -14.48 -0.20
CA ASP A 187 -3.83 -15.79 -0.60
C ASP A 187 -2.30 -15.86 -0.76
N GLU A 188 -1.58 -14.75 -0.59
CA GLU A 188 -0.12 -14.79 -0.44
C GLU A 188 0.25 -14.75 1.05
N ARG A 189 0.82 -15.84 1.55
CA ARG A 189 1.33 -15.94 2.94
C ARG A 189 2.23 -14.75 3.26
N PRO A 190 2.23 -14.22 4.50
CA PRO A 190 3.01 -13.05 4.84
C PRO A 190 4.50 -13.31 4.59
N VAL A 191 5.09 -12.52 3.71
CA VAL A 191 6.53 -12.56 3.42
C VAL A 191 7.28 -11.93 4.59
N LYS A 192 8.41 -12.52 4.97
CA LYS A 192 9.25 -12.00 6.05
C LYS A 192 9.77 -10.60 5.69
N PHE A 193 9.43 -9.60 6.50
CA PHE A 193 9.95 -8.24 6.37
C PHE A 193 10.85 -7.83 7.56
N PRO A 194 12.03 -7.23 7.32
CA PRO A 194 12.69 -7.10 6.02
C PRO A 194 13.23 -8.46 5.53
N ALA A 195 13.17 -8.70 4.22
CA ALA A 195 13.68 -9.93 3.61
C ALA A 195 15.22 -9.90 3.44
N ALA A 196 15.80 -8.71 3.26
CA ALA A 196 17.22 -8.48 3.10
C ALA A 196 17.67 -7.25 3.92
N ARG A 197 18.99 -7.09 4.07
CA ARG A 197 19.56 -5.93 4.75
C ARG A 197 19.43 -4.69 3.86
N PHE A 198 18.94 -3.60 4.45
CA PHE A 198 18.96 -2.28 3.83
C PHE A 198 20.25 -1.54 4.21
N HIS A 199 20.86 -0.87 3.24
CA HIS A 199 22.07 -0.07 3.44
C HIS A 199 21.78 1.42 3.63
N ARG A 200 20.55 1.86 3.36
CA ARG A 200 20.10 3.25 3.51
C ARG A 200 18.74 3.32 4.20
N ALA A 201 18.54 4.36 4.99
CA ALA A 201 17.32 4.56 5.78
C ALA A 201 16.11 4.98 4.94
N ASP A 202 16.31 5.72 3.85
CA ASP A 202 15.27 6.13 2.90
C ASP A 202 14.66 4.91 2.17
N SER A 203 15.51 4.02 1.65
CA SER A 203 15.07 2.77 1.03
C SER A 203 14.32 1.87 2.03
N TYR A 204 14.80 1.77 3.28
CA TYR A 204 14.10 1.04 4.33
C TYR A 204 12.75 1.68 4.67
N GLY A 205 12.70 3.01 4.73
CA GLY A 205 11.47 3.77 4.99
C GLY A 205 10.40 3.54 3.92
N GLY A 206 10.78 3.62 2.63
CA GLY A 206 9.87 3.31 1.53
C GLY A 206 9.35 1.88 1.59
N ALA A 207 10.23 0.90 1.84
CA ALA A 207 9.83 -0.50 1.98
C ALA A 207 8.94 -0.75 3.22
N TYR A 208 9.19 -0.05 4.33
CA TYR A 208 8.38 -0.13 5.54
C TYR A 208 6.96 0.39 5.31
N VAL A 209 6.82 1.54 4.64
CA VAL A 209 5.50 2.11 4.28
C VAL A 209 4.71 1.14 3.40
N ASN A 210 5.36 0.54 2.42
CA ASN A 210 4.73 -0.44 1.53
C ASN A 210 4.28 -1.70 2.29
N GLU A 211 5.12 -2.24 3.18
CA GLU A 211 4.76 -3.38 4.01
C GLU A 211 3.63 -3.04 5.00
N LEU A 212 3.64 -1.84 5.59
CA LEU A 212 2.57 -1.39 6.48
C LEU A 212 1.24 -1.29 5.75
N ALA A 213 1.24 -0.68 4.55
CA ALA A 213 0.04 -0.58 3.71
C ALA A 213 -0.49 -1.97 3.34
N ARG A 214 0.40 -2.88 2.90
CA ARG A 214 0.07 -4.27 2.58
C ARG A 214 -0.55 -4.98 3.78
N ALA A 215 0.11 -4.93 4.93
CA ALA A 215 -0.33 -5.60 6.14
C ALA A 215 -1.66 -5.04 6.64
N PHE A 216 -1.84 -3.72 6.67
CA PHE A 216 -3.09 -3.09 7.11
C PHE A 216 -4.27 -3.46 6.20
N ALA A 217 -4.04 -3.57 4.90
CA ALA A 217 -5.06 -3.98 3.94
C ALA A 217 -5.53 -5.44 4.09
N THR A 218 -4.84 -6.26 4.89
CA THR A 218 -5.30 -7.62 5.25
C THR A 218 -6.39 -7.62 6.33
N VAL A 219 -6.60 -6.50 7.01
CA VAL A 219 -7.62 -6.36 8.04
C VAL A 219 -9.01 -6.48 7.40
N ASP A 220 -9.78 -7.44 7.89
CA ASP A 220 -11.14 -7.69 7.41
C ASP A 220 -12.09 -6.53 7.79
N LEU A 221 -12.54 -5.77 6.79
CA LEU A 221 -13.44 -4.63 6.98
C LEU A 221 -14.81 -5.04 7.54
N GLU A 222 -15.26 -6.28 7.33
CA GLU A 222 -16.48 -6.78 7.97
C GLU A 222 -16.28 -6.93 9.48
N GLN A 223 -15.09 -7.39 9.90
CA GLN A 223 -14.74 -7.44 11.33
C GLN A 223 -14.62 -6.03 11.91
N VAL A 224 -14.12 -5.06 11.14
CA VAL A 224 -14.12 -3.64 11.54
C VAL A 224 -15.53 -3.14 11.77
N SER A 225 -16.47 -3.39 10.86
CA SER A 225 -17.88 -3.02 11.04
C SER A 225 -18.51 -3.70 12.27
N ARG A 226 -18.23 -4.98 12.51
CA ARG A 226 -18.70 -5.71 13.70
C ARG A 226 -18.12 -5.13 15.00
N ALA A 227 -16.83 -4.80 15.02
CA ALA A 227 -16.18 -4.14 16.16
C ALA A 227 -16.81 -2.76 16.44
N ALA A 228 -16.97 -1.94 15.41
CA ALA A 228 -17.59 -0.62 15.53
C ALA A 228 -19.02 -0.70 16.05
N LYS A 229 -19.81 -1.69 15.60
CA LYS A 229 -21.15 -1.94 16.12
C LYS A 229 -21.13 -2.27 17.62
N ILE A 230 -20.25 -3.19 18.06
CA ILE A 230 -20.12 -3.53 19.49
C ILE A 230 -19.80 -2.29 20.32
N LEU A 231 -18.91 -1.42 19.86
CA LEU A 231 -18.54 -0.19 20.57
C LEU A 231 -19.69 0.82 20.62
N ASN A 232 -20.37 1.06 19.52
CA ASN A 232 -21.53 1.95 19.50
C ASN A 232 -22.65 1.46 20.41
N ASP A 233 -22.98 0.16 20.34
CA ASP A 233 -23.97 -0.46 21.20
C ASP A 233 -23.57 -0.39 22.69
N ALA A 234 -22.27 -0.49 23.00
CA ALA A 234 -21.76 -0.33 24.37
C ALA A 234 -21.94 1.11 24.87
N HIS A 235 -21.64 2.11 24.05
CA HIS A 235 -21.87 3.51 24.38
C HIS A 235 -23.36 3.82 24.60
N ASP A 236 -24.26 3.26 23.78
CA ASP A 236 -25.71 3.46 23.93
C ASP A 236 -26.27 2.90 25.24
N ARG A 237 -25.59 1.89 25.82
CA ARG A 237 -25.97 1.26 27.08
C ARG A 237 -25.17 1.74 28.29
N ASP A 238 -24.29 2.74 28.12
CA ASP A 238 -23.33 3.18 29.16
C ASP A 238 -22.47 2.02 29.72
N ALA A 239 -22.14 1.04 28.87
CA ALA A 239 -21.30 -0.09 29.23
C ALA A 239 -19.81 0.31 29.29
N ALA A 240 -19.05 -0.34 30.16
CA ALA A 240 -17.61 -0.11 30.26
C ALA A 240 -16.84 -0.83 29.14
N ILE A 241 -15.77 -0.18 28.66
CA ILE A 241 -14.83 -0.73 27.69
C ILE A 241 -13.49 -0.89 28.41
N PHE A 242 -13.03 -2.13 28.55
CA PHE A 242 -11.73 -2.48 29.11
C PHE A 242 -10.74 -2.78 27.99
N ALA A 243 -9.51 -2.29 28.11
CA ALA A 243 -8.43 -2.58 27.17
C ALA A 243 -7.22 -3.21 27.85
N CYS A 244 -6.55 -4.16 27.20
CA CYS A 244 -5.31 -4.72 27.73
C CYS A 244 -4.33 -5.20 26.64
N GLY A 245 -3.03 -5.17 26.97
CA GLY A 245 -1.95 -5.62 26.11
C GLY A 245 -0.64 -5.75 26.89
N ASN A 246 0.37 -6.40 26.29
CA ASN A 246 1.71 -6.53 26.90
C ASN A 246 2.73 -5.69 26.12
N GLY A 247 3.71 -5.07 26.80
CA GLY A 247 4.80 -4.34 26.13
C GLY A 247 4.31 -3.18 25.26
N GLY A 248 4.71 -3.13 23.99
CA GLY A 248 4.21 -2.11 23.04
C GLY A 248 2.68 -2.10 22.92
N SER A 249 2.06 -3.28 22.92
CA SER A 249 0.61 -3.43 22.95
C SER A 249 -0.05 -2.86 24.23
N ALA A 250 0.66 -2.79 25.36
CA ALA A 250 0.17 -2.11 26.56
C ALA A 250 0.08 -0.59 26.35
N SER A 251 1.06 -0.01 25.63
CA SER A 251 1.01 1.40 25.22
C SER A 251 -0.20 1.68 24.34
N ILE A 252 -0.50 0.79 23.39
CA ILE A 252 -1.69 0.89 22.53
C ILE A 252 -2.97 0.80 23.38
N ALA A 253 -3.03 -0.08 24.39
CA ALA A 253 -4.18 -0.16 25.30
C ALA A 253 -4.39 1.13 26.11
N ASN A 254 -3.30 1.75 26.57
CA ASN A 254 -3.35 3.03 27.28
C ASN A 254 -3.75 4.19 26.35
N HIS A 255 -3.24 4.20 25.11
CA HIS A 255 -3.64 5.18 24.10
C HIS A 255 -5.10 5.01 23.69
N LEU A 256 -5.58 3.77 23.59
CA LEU A 256 -6.99 3.45 23.38
C LEU A 256 -7.86 4.12 24.44
N GLN A 257 -7.47 4.04 25.72
CA GLN A 257 -8.18 4.76 26.78
C GLN A 257 -8.21 6.28 26.52
N CYS A 258 -7.11 6.90 26.07
CA CYS A 258 -7.11 8.32 25.75
C CYS A 258 -8.11 8.66 24.63
N ASP A 259 -8.07 7.96 23.51
CA ASP A 259 -8.83 8.36 22.32
C ASP A 259 -10.29 7.89 22.35
N HIS A 260 -10.56 6.72 22.91
CA HIS A 260 -11.93 6.24 23.09
C HIS A 260 -12.63 6.94 24.26
N LEU A 261 -11.90 7.59 25.18
CA LEU A 261 -12.48 8.41 26.24
C LEU A 261 -12.58 9.88 25.84
N LYS A 262 -11.46 10.56 25.59
CA LYS A 262 -11.44 11.99 25.27
C LYS A 262 -11.80 12.25 23.81
N GLY A 263 -11.26 11.45 22.89
CA GLY A 263 -11.47 11.63 21.45
C GLY A 263 -12.93 11.46 21.07
N VAL A 264 -13.54 10.33 21.44
CA VAL A 264 -14.96 10.03 21.15
C VAL A 264 -15.92 11.07 21.73
N ARG A 265 -15.62 11.64 22.90
CA ARG A 265 -16.47 12.66 23.55
C ARG A 265 -16.39 14.04 22.87
N ASN A 266 -15.30 14.33 22.16
CA ASN A 266 -15.08 15.65 21.62
C ASN A 266 -16.07 15.97 20.49
N GLY A 267 -16.89 17.01 20.67
CA GLY A 267 -17.94 17.36 19.71
C GLY A 267 -19.11 16.36 19.67
N THR A 268 -19.20 15.44 20.64
CA THR A 268 -20.30 14.48 20.77
C THR A 268 -20.96 14.58 22.14
N GLY A 269 -22.17 14.01 22.29
CA GLY A 269 -22.86 13.87 23.58
C GLY A 269 -22.52 12.59 24.34
N VAL A 270 -21.54 11.81 23.87
CA VAL A 270 -21.22 10.50 24.44
C VAL A 270 -20.58 10.65 25.83
N THR A 271 -20.92 9.76 26.76
CA THR A 271 -20.21 9.59 28.04
C THR A 271 -19.49 8.25 28.04
N ALA A 272 -18.23 8.24 27.60
CA ALA A 272 -17.47 7.00 27.45
C ALA A 272 -16.81 6.56 28.77
N ARG A 273 -16.95 5.28 29.11
CA ARG A 273 -16.30 4.63 30.25
C ARG A 273 -15.23 3.66 29.73
N VAL A 274 -14.00 4.14 29.60
CA VAL A 274 -12.90 3.37 29.03
C VAL A 274 -11.76 3.24 30.03
N LEU A 275 -11.28 2.01 30.25
CA LEU A 275 -10.21 1.71 31.22
C LEU A 275 -9.18 0.78 30.59
N SER A 276 -7.91 1.16 30.64
CA SER A 276 -6.81 0.23 30.37
C SER A 276 -6.42 -0.51 31.65
N LEU A 277 -6.43 -1.84 31.56
CA LEU A 277 -5.96 -2.74 32.61
C LEU A 277 -4.43 -2.81 32.68
N SER A 278 -3.73 -2.09 31.79
CA SER A 278 -2.26 -2.07 31.71
C SER A 278 -1.64 -0.85 32.40
N THR A 279 -2.45 0.11 32.87
CA THR A 279 -1.97 1.42 33.36
C THR A 279 -1.44 1.38 34.80
N ASN A 280 -2.16 0.71 35.71
CA ASN A 280 -1.86 0.77 37.14
C ASN A 280 -0.76 -0.21 37.51
N VAL A 281 0.49 0.25 37.49
CA VAL A 281 1.67 -0.58 37.70
C VAL A 281 1.66 -1.25 39.07
N GLU A 282 1.14 -0.60 40.10
CA GLU A 282 1.04 -1.12 41.46
C GLU A 282 0.09 -2.32 41.51
N LEU A 283 -1.11 -2.18 40.94
CA LEU A 283 -2.10 -3.26 40.88
C LEU A 283 -1.60 -4.40 39.98
N PHE A 284 -1.06 -4.05 38.80
CA PHE A 284 -0.54 -5.01 37.84
C PHE A 284 0.59 -5.85 38.45
N SER A 285 1.57 -5.20 39.09
CA SER A 285 2.71 -5.88 39.70
C SER A 285 2.33 -6.70 40.93
N ALA A 286 1.40 -6.23 41.77
CA ALA A 286 0.88 -7.00 42.89
C ALA A 286 0.22 -8.30 42.42
N ILE A 287 -0.67 -8.24 41.43
CA ILE A 287 -1.30 -9.45 40.86
C ILE A 287 -0.25 -10.36 40.23
N ALA A 288 0.69 -9.80 39.45
CA ALA A 288 1.73 -10.59 38.81
C ALA A 288 2.62 -11.34 39.82
N ASN A 289 2.98 -10.68 40.93
CA ASN A 289 3.81 -11.25 41.98
C ASN A 289 3.06 -12.29 42.82
N ASP A 290 1.83 -11.98 43.22
CA ASP A 290 1.12 -12.77 44.22
C ASP A 290 0.28 -13.90 43.61
N LEU A 291 -0.24 -13.69 42.39
CA LEU A 291 -1.16 -14.61 41.72
C LEU A 291 -0.63 -15.16 40.40
N GLY A 292 0.42 -14.57 39.84
CA GLY A 292 1.02 -14.96 38.58
C GLY A 292 0.69 -14.00 37.43
N TYR A 293 1.64 -13.81 36.53
CA TYR A 293 1.54 -12.85 35.41
C TYR A 293 0.37 -13.16 34.48
N GLU A 294 0.00 -14.43 34.34
CA GLU A 294 -1.13 -14.89 33.56
C GLU A 294 -2.51 -14.46 34.10
N HIS A 295 -2.57 -13.90 35.32
CA HIS A 295 -3.81 -13.46 35.95
C HIS A 295 -4.04 -11.93 35.91
N VAL A 296 -3.02 -11.16 35.51
CA VAL A 296 -2.99 -9.68 35.64
C VAL A 296 -4.20 -8.95 35.06
N PHE A 297 -4.79 -9.45 33.97
CA PHE A 297 -5.97 -8.83 33.37
C PHE A 297 -7.27 -9.45 33.86
N SER A 298 -7.36 -10.79 33.93
CA SER A 298 -8.57 -11.49 34.37
C SER A 298 -8.96 -11.15 35.80
N TYR A 299 -7.99 -10.94 36.70
CA TYR A 299 -8.26 -10.60 38.10
C TYR A 299 -8.88 -9.20 38.23
N GLN A 300 -8.40 -8.24 37.44
CA GLN A 300 -8.98 -6.90 37.41
C GLN A 300 -10.41 -6.92 36.86
N LEU A 301 -10.65 -7.70 35.79
CA LEU A 301 -11.98 -7.87 35.20
C LEU A 301 -12.98 -8.48 36.19
N GLN A 302 -12.58 -9.50 36.96
CA GLN A 302 -13.41 -10.13 37.99
C GLN A 302 -14.01 -9.16 39.00
N SER A 303 -13.27 -8.08 39.30
CA SER A 303 -13.73 -7.07 40.26
C SER A 303 -14.54 -5.95 39.59
N GLN A 304 -14.13 -5.54 38.39
CA GLN A 304 -14.58 -4.27 37.80
C GLN A 304 -15.64 -4.43 36.71
N ALA A 305 -15.64 -5.53 35.97
CA ALA A 305 -16.51 -5.71 34.81
C ALA A 305 -17.92 -6.16 35.19
N ARG A 306 -18.87 -5.93 34.29
CA ARG A 306 -20.27 -6.36 34.36
C ARG A 306 -20.69 -7.07 33.06
N PRO A 307 -21.72 -7.93 33.08
CA PRO A 307 -22.29 -8.47 31.86
C PRO A 307 -22.71 -7.36 30.90
N GLY A 308 -22.37 -7.49 29.62
CA GLY A 308 -22.62 -6.48 28.58
C GLY A 308 -21.48 -5.48 28.35
N ASP A 309 -20.48 -5.43 29.23
CA ASP A 309 -19.23 -4.66 29.02
C ASP A 309 -18.40 -5.25 27.86
N VAL A 310 -17.42 -4.48 27.39
CA VAL A 310 -16.54 -4.85 26.27
C VAL A 310 -15.11 -5.02 26.76
N LEU A 311 -14.45 -6.10 26.34
CA LEU A 311 -13.00 -6.27 26.47
C LEU A 311 -12.34 -6.16 25.09
N ILE A 312 -11.36 -5.27 24.96
CA ILE A 312 -10.49 -5.13 23.80
C ILE A 312 -9.10 -5.62 24.18
N THR A 313 -8.60 -6.65 23.51
CA THR A 313 -7.23 -7.13 23.75
C THR A 313 -6.32 -6.80 22.58
N ILE A 314 -5.09 -6.39 22.86
CA ILE A 314 -4.06 -6.14 21.85
C ILE A 314 -2.92 -7.13 22.09
N SER A 315 -2.70 -8.02 21.12
CA SER A 315 -1.66 -9.04 21.22
C SER A 315 -1.21 -9.46 19.82
N SER A 316 -0.01 -9.01 19.40
CA SER A 316 0.55 -9.36 18.10
C SER A 316 0.55 -10.88 17.89
N SER A 317 1.06 -11.68 18.84
CA SER A 317 1.07 -13.15 18.68
C SER A 317 -0.29 -13.82 18.92
N GLY A 318 -1.18 -13.20 19.70
CA GLY A 318 -2.42 -13.78 20.18
C GLY A 318 -2.28 -15.07 21.03
N ARG A 319 -1.08 -15.35 21.56
CA ARG A 319 -0.77 -16.55 22.36
C ARG A 319 -0.52 -16.26 23.84
N SER A 320 -0.41 -14.99 24.24
CA SER A 320 -0.07 -14.62 25.62
C SER A 320 -1.10 -15.19 26.61
N PRO A 321 -0.69 -15.97 27.63
CA PRO A 321 -1.63 -16.60 28.55
C PRO A 321 -2.54 -15.62 29.28
N ASN A 322 -2.02 -14.46 29.69
CA ASN A 322 -2.82 -13.41 30.35
C ASN A 322 -3.90 -12.82 29.46
N ILE A 323 -3.62 -12.64 28.16
CA ILE A 323 -4.60 -12.18 27.17
C ILE A 323 -5.67 -13.24 26.94
N VAL A 324 -5.26 -14.48 26.69
CA VAL A 324 -6.18 -15.58 26.40
C VAL A 324 -7.12 -15.84 27.59
N ARG A 325 -6.60 -15.81 28.83
CA ARG A 325 -7.42 -15.95 30.04
C ARG A 325 -8.39 -14.80 30.24
N ALA A 326 -8.00 -13.57 29.92
CA ALA A 326 -8.91 -12.42 29.99
C ALA A 326 -10.07 -12.58 29.01
N ILE A 327 -9.79 -13.02 27.77
CA ILE A 327 -10.83 -13.30 26.76
C ILE A 327 -11.77 -14.41 27.25
N ASP A 328 -11.22 -15.55 27.69
CA ASP A 328 -12.03 -16.68 28.17
C ASP A 328 -12.97 -16.25 29.31
N TRP A 329 -12.43 -15.52 30.28
CA TRP A 329 -13.20 -15.03 31.42
C TRP A 329 -14.28 -14.04 30.99
N ALA A 330 -13.95 -13.08 30.11
CA ALA A 330 -14.89 -12.10 29.60
C ALA A 330 -16.07 -12.77 28.86
N VAL A 331 -15.78 -13.72 27.98
CA VAL A 331 -16.81 -14.49 27.26
C VAL A 331 -17.69 -15.27 28.23
N ALA A 332 -17.10 -15.96 29.20
CA ALA A 332 -17.84 -16.75 30.19
C ALA A 332 -18.72 -15.90 31.13
N ASN A 333 -18.43 -14.60 31.26
CA ASN A 333 -19.16 -13.68 32.15
C ASN A 333 -20.03 -12.65 31.37
N GLY A 334 -20.34 -12.96 30.11
CA GLY A 334 -21.30 -12.18 29.32
C GLY A 334 -20.78 -10.84 28.79
N MET A 335 -19.47 -10.67 28.70
CA MET A 335 -18.86 -9.51 28.03
C MET A 335 -18.71 -9.76 26.52
N HIS A 336 -18.73 -8.70 25.74
CA HIS A 336 -18.29 -8.74 24.34
C HIS A 336 -16.77 -8.65 24.26
N THR A 337 -16.16 -9.26 23.24
CA THR A 337 -14.69 -9.32 23.12
C THR A 337 -14.23 -8.98 21.71
N ILE A 338 -13.30 -8.03 21.62
CA ILE A 338 -12.63 -7.61 20.39
C ILE A 338 -11.14 -7.89 20.58
N SER A 339 -10.47 -8.50 19.60
CA SER A 339 -9.02 -8.74 19.68
C SER A 339 -8.29 -8.20 18.47
N LEU A 340 -7.23 -7.45 18.71
CA LEU A 340 -6.27 -6.99 17.71
C LEU A 340 -5.10 -7.97 17.73
N THR A 341 -4.92 -8.72 16.64
CA THR A 341 -3.88 -9.75 16.53
C THR A 341 -3.08 -9.61 15.25
N GLY A 342 -1.88 -10.20 15.20
CA GLY A 342 -1.12 -10.37 13.97
C GLY A 342 -0.48 -11.74 13.89
N PHE A 343 0.58 -11.93 13.10
CA PHE A 343 1.19 -13.24 12.86
C PHE A 343 0.11 -14.29 12.49
N ALA A 344 0.07 -15.43 13.18
CA ALA A 344 -0.97 -16.46 13.01
C ALA A 344 -2.23 -16.20 13.87
N GLY A 345 -2.27 -15.12 14.66
CA GLY A 345 -3.40 -14.71 15.50
C GLY A 345 -3.63 -15.52 16.78
N GLY A 346 -3.05 -16.72 16.88
CA GLY A 346 -3.04 -17.51 18.11
C GLY A 346 -4.43 -17.89 18.63
N ALA A 347 -4.53 -18.11 19.94
CA ALA A 347 -5.80 -18.45 20.59
C ALA A 347 -6.73 -17.22 20.69
N ALA A 348 -6.18 -16.02 20.85
CA ALA A 348 -6.96 -14.78 20.92
C ALA A 348 -7.87 -14.59 19.69
N ARG A 349 -7.32 -14.81 18.47
CA ARG A 349 -8.09 -14.74 17.22
C ARG A 349 -9.30 -15.69 17.18
N ARG A 350 -9.18 -16.88 17.75
CA ARG A 350 -10.23 -17.91 17.72
C ARG A 350 -11.26 -17.76 18.83
N ARG A 351 -10.88 -17.15 19.95
CA ARG A 351 -11.72 -17.09 21.16
C ARG A 351 -12.47 -15.78 21.33
N ALA A 352 -12.04 -14.71 20.68
CA ALA A 352 -12.76 -13.45 20.68
C ALA A 352 -13.99 -13.48 19.77
N HIS A 353 -15.03 -12.71 20.09
CA HIS A 353 -16.23 -12.57 19.26
C HIS A 353 -15.94 -11.89 17.91
N VAL A 354 -15.02 -10.92 17.94
CA VAL A 354 -14.51 -10.18 16.78
C VAL A 354 -12.99 -10.12 16.85
N CYS A 355 -12.32 -10.30 15.71
CA CYS A 355 -10.87 -10.17 15.63
C CYS A 355 -10.46 -9.29 14.44
N LEU A 356 -9.75 -8.20 14.73
CA LEU A 356 -9.04 -7.40 13.73
C LEU A 356 -7.65 -7.99 13.59
N HIS A 357 -7.47 -8.82 12.56
CA HIS A 357 -6.24 -9.57 12.34
C HIS A 357 -5.39 -8.93 11.24
N VAL A 358 -4.10 -8.73 11.52
CA VAL A 358 -3.11 -8.16 10.61
C VAL A 358 -2.15 -9.27 10.17
N ASP A 359 -2.18 -9.64 8.90
CA ASP A 359 -1.34 -10.71 8.36
C ASP A 359 0.08 -10.20 8.02
N SER A 360 0.91 -10.14 9.06
CA SER A 360 2.33 -9.82 8.97
C SER A 360 3.14 -10.57 10.03
N THR A 361 4.42 -10.83 9.71
CA THR A 361 5.38 -11.46 10.62
C THR A 361 6.32 -10.46 11.30
N ASN A 362 6.09 -9.15 11.15
CA ASN A 362 6.92 -8.11 11.75
C ASN A 362 6.17 -7.44 12.92
N TYR A 363 6.79 -7.38 14.10
CA TYR A 363 6.16 -6.78 15.29
C TYR A 363 5.79 -5.31 15.10
N GLY A 364 6.71 -4.49 14.57
CA GLY A 364 6.47 -3.05 14.39
C GLY A 364 5.32 -2.78 13.44
N ILE A 365 5.30 -3.48 12.30
CA ILE A 365 4.20 -3.38 11.32
C ILE A 365 2.86 -3.78 11.94
N VAL A 366 2.83 -4.88 12.70
CA VAL A 366 1.59 -5.34 13.38
C VAL A 366 1.14 -4.33 14.44
N GLU A 367 2.06 -3.77 15.23
CA GLU A 367 1.74 -2.81 16.28
C GLU A 367 1.27 -1.46 15.69
N ASP A 368 1.90 -0.97 14.62
CA ASP A 368 1.46 0.22 13.89
C ASP A 368 0.05 0.03 13.32
N ALA A 369 -0.21 -1.13 12.70
CA ALA A 369 -1.53 -1.47 12.20
C ALA A 369 -2.57 -1.57 13.33
N HIS A 370 -2.20 -2.11 14.50
CA HIS A 370 -3.08 -2.15 15.67
C HIS A 370 -3.42 -0.75 16.19
N GLN A 371 -2.43 0.15 16.24
CA GLN A 371 -2.64 1.53 16.62
C GLN A 371 -3.54 2.26 15.62
N ALA A 372 -3.36 2.01 14.31
CA ALA A 372 -4.26 2.52 13.27
C ALA A 372 -5.68 1.98 13.41
N CYS A 373 -5.88 0.68 13.68
CA CYS A 373 -7.21 0.11 13.97
C CYS A 373 -7.87 0.76 15.19
N MET A 374 -7.08 1.05 16.24
CA MET A 374 -7.56 1.74 17.44
C MET A 374 -8.07 3.14 17.11
N HIS A 375 -7.29 3.95 16.36
CA HIS A 375 -7.71 5.28 15.91
C HIS A 375 -8.94 5.20 14.99
N LEU A 376 -8.94 4.28 14.02
CA LEU A 376 -10.04 4.09 13.09
C LEU A 376 -11.36 3.88 13.84
N LEU A 377 -11.38 2.97 14.82
CA LEU A 377 -12.58 2.71 15.61
C LEU A 377 -13.00 3.92 16.44
N ALA A 378 -12.05 4.63 17.08
CA ALA A 378 -12.37 5.84 17.85
C ALA A 378 -12.98 6.94 16.98
N GLN A 379 -12.35 7.22 15.84
CA GLN A 379 -12.80 8.23 14.89
C GLN A 379 -14.15 7.86 14.29
N TYR A 380 -14.37 6.59 13.92
CA TYR A 380 -15.65 6.13 13.40
C TYR A 380 -16.77 6.27 14.44
N VAL A 381 -16.54 5.83 15.68
CA VAL A 381 -17.53 6.00 16.76
C VAL A 381 -17.86 7.48 16.92
N ARG A 382 -16.84 8.36 17.00
CA ARG A 382 -17.03 9.81 17.11
C ARG A 382 -17.86 10.37 15.96
N GLN A 383 -17.43 10.18 14.70
CA GLN A 383 -18.09 10.77 13.54
C GLN A 383 -19.52 10.22 13.34
N SER A 384 -19.78 8.97 13.72
CA SER A 384 -21.13 8.37 13.64
C SER A 384 -22.15 9.04 14.58
N ARG A 385 -21.68 9.89 15.51
CA ARG A 385 -22.50 10.66 16.47
C ARG A 385 -22.55 12.15 16.16
N MET A 386 -21.91 12.58 15.08
CA MET A 386 -21.81 13.98 14.68
C MET A 386 -22.73 14.29 13.51
N THR A 387 -23.15 15.55 13.38
CA THR A 387 -23.82 16.02 12.16
C THR A 387 -22.81 16.16 11.01
N PRO A 388 -23.24 16.09 9.73
CA PRO A 388 -22.34 16.30 8.59
C PRO A 388 -21.51 17.59 8.67
N ASP A 389 -22.13 18.71 9.07
CA ASP A 389 -21.44 20.00 9.25
C ASP A 389 -20.41 19.96 10.37
N ALA A 390 -20.69 19.25 11.47
CA ALA A 390 -19.74 19.09 12.56
C ALA A 390 -18.54 18.23 12.14
N VAL A 391 -18.75 17.20 11.31
CA VAL A 391 -17.66 16.39 10.75
C VAL A 391 -16.77 17.25 9.84
N ALA A 392 -17.36 18.05 8.95
CA ALA A 392 -16.62 18.88 8.01
C ALA A 392 -15.80 20.01 8.67
N SER A 393 -16.20 20.46 9.86
CA SER A 393 -15.61 21.63 10.54
C SER A 393 -14.62 21.30 11.66
N GLN A 394 -14.45 20.02 12.02
CA GLN A 394 -13.60 19.60 13.13
C GLN A 394 -12.40 18.76 12.68
N THR A 395 -11.30 18.90 13.42
CA THR A 395 -10.15 18.00 13.30
C THR A 395 -10.44 16.69 14.03
N PHE A 396 -10.10 15.58 13.36
CA PHE A 396 -10.23 14.22 13.87
C PHE A 396 -8.97 13.73 14.56
#